data_AF-A0A534P5M8-F1
#
_entry.id   AF-A0A534P5M8-F1
#
_cell.length_a   1.000
_cell.length_b   1.000
_cell.length_c   1.000
_cell.angle_alpha   90.00
_cell.angle_beta   90.00
_cell.angle_gamma   90.00
#
_symmetry.space_group_name_H-M   'P 1'
#
loop_
_entity.id
_entity.type
_entity.pdbx_description
1 polymer ?
#
loop_
_entity_poly.entity_id
_entity_poly.type
_entity_poly.pdbx_seq_one_letter_code
_entity_poly.pdbx_strand_id
1 'polypeptide(L)'
;MMRSQREPLVIDPSFTLDRIIAGEFDSDLGAWADAARKFGSALVVEYGTEVNGDWNPWSAPYNGGLDVGPAKFKEAYRHIVALMRKRGATNITWALHYNGENFPQDPRNVPASYYPGDDVVDWVGISAYGSERSNDDRCPAFRSLVEDMLPQLHAATPTKPLFIFEFGITNNNPRCAAAPWVRAAFADLLSGRWPDVRGFAWWQERWNNDGALGSDMLVQDDVGVAAAFRDALTGSTAPSVVDVPLLR
;
A
#
# COMPACT_ATOMS: atom_id res chain seq x y z
N MET A 1 -6.37 9.56 3.06
CA MET A 1 -7.30 9.31 1.93
C MET A 1 -8.71 9.72 2.30
N MET A 2 -9.60 9.80 1.30
CA MET A 2 -11.01 10.19 1.45
C MET A 2 -11.75 9.22 2.38
N ARG A 3 -11.97 9.65 3.62
CA ARG A 3 -12.70 8.94 4.68
C ARG A 3 -13.32 10.01 5.58
N SER A 4 -14.62 9.94 5.83
CA SER A 4 -15.35 10.89 6.69
C SER A 4 -15.68 10.32 8.06
N GLN A 5 -15.50 9.02 8.29
CA GLN A 5 -15.74 8.36 9.56
C GLN A 5 -14.91 7.07 9.75
N ARG A 6 -14.79 6.56 10.98
CA ARG A 6 -13.90 5.43 11.33
C ARG A 6 -14.63 4.19 11.85
N GLU A 7 -15.96 4.19 11.88
CA GLU A 7 -16.74 3.03 12.33
C GLU A 7 -16.49 1.85 11.37
N PRO A 8 -16.05 0.69 11.90
CA PRO A 8 -15.81 -0.49 11.09
C PRO A 8 -17.08 -0.98 10.39
N LEU A 9 -16.93 -1.45 9.15
CA LEU A 9 -17.98 -2.09 8.35
C LEU A 9 -19.25 -1.26 8.13
N VAL A 10 -19.14 0.08 8.22
CA VAL A 10 -20.22 1.02 7.91
C VAL A 10 -19.84 1.85 6.69
N ILE A 11 -20.74 1.91 5.70
CA ILE A 11 -20.56 2.70 4.47
C ILE A 11 -20.14 4.13 4.83
N ASP A 12 -19.13 4.67 4.15
CA ASP A 12 -18.74 6.07 4.34
C ASP A 12 -19.89 7.00 3.92
N PRO A 13 -20.38 7.91 4.77
CA PRO A 13 -21.55 8.74 4.44
C PRO A 13 -21.22 9.83 3.42
N SER A 14 -19.94 10.18 3.24
CA SER A 14 -19.52 11.28 2.38
C SER A 14 -18.84 10.78 1.12
N PHE A 15 -17.79 10.00 1.26
CA PHE A 15 -16.88 9.63 0.17
C PHE A 15 -17.16 8.20 -0.32
N THR A 16 -18.42 7.91 -0.67
CA THR A 16 -18.76 6.61 -1.26
C THR A 16 -18.15 6.47 -2.66
N LEU A 17 -17.88 5.22 -3.08
CA LEU A 17 -17.46 4.94 -4.45
C LEU A 17 -18.50 5.45 -5.48
N ASP A 18 -19.79 5.30 -5.20
CA ASP A 18 -20.87 5.76 -6.08
C ASP A 18 -20.82 7.29 -6.31
N ARG A 19 -20.56 8.08 -5.26
CA ARG A 19 -20.46 9.54 -5.37
C ARG A 19 -19.19 9.99 -6.10
N ILE A 20 -18.09 9.24 -5.93
CA ILE A 20 -16.86 9.44 -6.70
C ILE A 20 -17.11 9.16 -8.18
N ILE A 21 -17.74 8.02 -8.51
CA ILE A 21 -18.10 7.64 -9.88
C ILE A 21 -19.05 8.66 -10.51
N ALA A 22 -20.01 9.18 -9.75
CA ALA A 22 -20.93 10.23 -10.20
C ALA A 22 -20.26 11.59 -10.44
N GLY A 23 -18.97 11.73 -10.11
CA GLY A 23 -18.18 12.94 -10.33
C GLY A 23 -18.46 14.05 -9.33
N GLU A 24 -19.07 13.75 -8.18
CA GLU A 24 -19.39 14.76 -7.16
C GLU A 24 -18.14 15.44 -6.58
N PHE A 25 -16.99 14.79 -6.69
CA PHE A 25 -15.68 15.29 -6.22
C PHE A 25 -14.77 15.77 -7.36
N ASP A 26 -15.27 15.86 -8.60
CA ASP A 26 -14.44 16.18 -9.78
C ASP A 26 -13.81 17.57 -9.72
N SER A 27 -14.48 18.51 -9.03
CA SER A 27 -13.92 19.85 -8.81
C SER A 27 -12.66 19.78 -7.94
N ASP A 28 -12.74 19.08 -6.81
CA ASP A 28 -11.61 18.97 -5.86
C ASP A 28 -10.49 18.10 -6.41
N LEU A 29 -10.84 16.97 -7.03
CA LEU A 29 -9.90 16.10 -7.73
C LEU A 29 -9.22 16.83 -8.90
N GLY A 30 -9.98 17.64 -9.64
CA GLY A 30 -9.45 18.48 -10.70
C GLY A 30 -8.48 19.54 -10.19
N ALA A 31 -8.80 20.20 -9.07
CA ALA A 31 -7.90 21.17 -8.43
C ALA A 31 -6.60 20.50 -7.94
N TRP A 32 -6.70 19.29 -7.39
CA TRP A 32 -5.53 18.50 -7.02
C TRP A 32 -4.69 18.11 -8.24
N ALA A 33 -5.33 17.71 -9.36
CA ALA A 33 -4.65 17.42 -10.63
C ALA A 33 -3.86 18.63 -11.14
N ASP A 34 -4.48 19.81 -11.11
CA ASP A 34 -3.86 21.06 -11.55
C ASP A 34 -2.66 21.42 -10.66
N ALA A 35 -2.73 21.15 -9.36
CA ALA A 35 -1.62 21.31 -8.43
C ALA A 35 -0.49 20.30 -8.66
N ALA A 36 -0.82 19.02 -8.87
CA ALA A 36 0.14 17.97 -9.20
C ALA A 36 0.89 18.30 -10.51
N ARG A 37 0.17 18.73 -11.55
CA ARG A 37 0.78 19.20 -12.80
C ARG A 37 1.73 20.38 -12.56
N LYS A 38 1.31 21.37 -11.76
CA LYS A 38 2.13 22.55 -11.44
C LYS A 38 3.38 22.19 -10.63
N PHE A 39 3.31 21.17 -9.78
CA PHE A 39 4.47 20.68 -9.04
C PHE A 39 5.57 20.20 -9.98
N GLY A 40 5.21 19.58 -11.10
CA GLY A 40 6.12 19.29 -12.22
C GLY A 40 7.11 18.15 -11.98
N SER A 41 7.48 17.87 -10.73
CA SER A 41 8.21 16.67 -10.34
C SER A 41 7.32 15.45 -10.40
N ALA A 42 7.92 14.29 -10.60
CA ALA A 42 7.15 13.07 -10.69
C ALA A 42 6.62 12.61 -9.33
N LEU A 43 5.47 11.97 -9.38
CA LEU A 43 4.71 11.52 -8.21
C LEU A 43 4.29 10.07 -8.42
N VAL A 44 4.48 9.22 -7.42
CA VAL A 44 3.76 7.95 -7.33
C VAL A 44 2.52 8.22 -6.49
N VAL A 45 1.34 7.95 -7.06
CA VAL A 45 0.06 8.28 -6.44
C VAL A 45 -0.80 7.04 -6.42
N GLU A 46 -1.38 6.77 -5.26
CA GLU A 46 -2.36 5.70 -5.09
C GLU A 46 -3.72 6.26 -4.67
N TYR A 47 -4.76 5.51 -5.04
CA TYR A 47 -6.08 5.61 -4.45
C TYR A 47 -6.52 4.21 -4.07
N GLY A 48 -7.08 4.07 -2.87
CA GLY A 48 -7.59 2.80 -2.41
C GLY A 48 -6.55 1.90 -1.76
N THR A 49 -5.69 2.45 -0.90
CA THR A 49 -4.71 1.68 -0.11
C THR A 49 -5.36 0.45 0.49
N GLU A 50 -4.69 -0.69 0.33
CA GLU A 50 -5.13 -1.98 0.87
C GLU A 50 -6.58 -2.32 0.48
N VAL A 51 -6.94 -2.18 -0.79
CA VAL A 51 -8.32 -2.38 -1.27
C VAL A 51 -8.90 -3.77 -0.95
N ASN A 52 -8.03 -4.79 -0.88
CA ASN A 52 -8.35 -6.16 -0.47
C ASN A 52 -8.39 -6.36 1.06
N GLY A 53 -8.36 -5.29 1.87
CA GLY A 53 -8.63 -5.30 3.31
C GLY A 53 -10.11 -5.15 3.65
N ASP A 54 -10.46 -5.18 4.95
CA ASP A 54 -11.84 -5.03 5.45
C ASP A 54 -12.01 -3.86 6.44
N TRP A 55 -11.10 -2.89 6.40
CA TRP A 55 -11.05 -1.72 7.30
C TRP A 55 -11.18 -0.38 6.59
N ASN A 56 -11.17 -0.35 5.26
CA ASN A 56 -11.18 0.87 4.46
C ASN A 56 -12.53 1.11 3.76
N PRO A 57 -12.98 2.38 3.65
CA PRO A 57 -14.30 2.69 3.09
C PRO A 57 -14.45 2.36 1.60
N TRP A 58 -13.35 2.13 0.88
CA TRP A 58 -13.34 1.65 -0.51
C TRP A 58 -13.25 0.12 -0.64
N SER A 59 -13.02 -0.59 0.47
CA SER A 59 -12.96 -2.06 0.48
C SER A 59 -14.33 -2.68 0.20
N ALA A 60 -14.34 -3.91 -0.32
CA ALA A 60 -15.57 -4.58 -0.71
C ALA A 60 -16.63 -4.70 0.41
N PRO A 61 -16.30 -5.02 1.67
CA PRO A 61 -17.29 -5.07 2.75
C PRO A 61 -18.11 -3.79 2.94
N TYR A 62 -17.55 -2.64 2.59
CA TYR A 62 -18.20 -1.32 2.67
C TYR A 62 -18.99 -0.94 1.42
N ASN A 63 -18.89 -1.73 0.34
CA ASN A 63 -19.38 -1.36 -0.98
C ASN A 63 -20.26 -2.46 -1.62
N GLY A 64 -21.07 -3.14 -0.80
CA GLY A 64 -21.97 -4.20 -1.26
C GLY A 64 -21.34 -5.59 -1.31
N GLY A 65 -20.23 -5.80 -0.59
CA GLY A 65 -19.53 -7.09 -0.52
C GLY A 65 -18.74 -7.41 -1.78
N LEU A 66 -18.19 -8.63 -1.84
CA LEU A 66 -17.30 -9.07 -2.92
C LEU A 66 -18.00 -9.21 -4.29
N ASP A 67 -19.33 -9.29 -4.32
CA ASP A 67 -20.09 -9.41 -5.57
C ASP A 67 -20.25 -8.07 -6.30
N VAL A 68 -20.11 -6.94 -5.59
CA VAL A 68 -20.36 -5.59 -6.13
C VAL A 68 -19.16 -4.66 -5.93
N GLY A 69 -18.56 -4.68 -4.75
CA GLY A 69 -17.51 -3.77 -4.32
C GLY A 69 -16.30 -3.71 -5.27
N PRO A 70 -15.72 -4.85 -5.71
CA PRO A 70 -14.56 -4.83 -6.61
C PRO A 70 -14.84 -4.15 -7.95
N ALA A 71 -16.04 -4.32 -8.51
CA ALA A 71 -16.42 -3.65 -9.75
C ALA A 71 -16.56 -2.13 -9.55
N LYS A 72 -17.24 -1.70 -8.48
CA LYS A 72 -17.35 -0.28 -8.11
C LYS A 72 -15.99 0.36 -7.88
N PHE A 73 -15.09 -0.33 -7.18
CA PHE A 73 -13.74 0.16 -6.93
C PHE A 73 -13.00 0.42 -8.25
N LYS A 74 -13.06 -0.53 -9.19
CA LYS A 74 -12.44 -0.37 -10.51
C LYS A 74 -12.99 0.83 -11.26
N GLU A 75 -14.29 1.06 -11.21
CA GLU A 75 -14.92 2.21 -11.86
C GLU A 75 -14.48 3.53 -11.24
N ALA A 76 -14.48 3.63 -9.90
CA ALA A 76 -14.01 4.82 -9.18
C ALA A 76 -12.53 5.12 -9.47
N TYR A 77 -11.67 4.09 -9.44
CA TYR A 77 -10.24 4.23 -9.76
C TYR A 77 -10.05 4.76 -11.18
N ARG A 78 -10.71 4.13 -12.18
CA ARG A 78 -10.63 4.58 -13.58
C ARG A 78 -11.12 6.02 -13.75
N HIS A 79 -12.19 6.41 -13.07
CA HIS A 79 -12.73 7.76 -13.10
C HIS A 79 -11.71 8.79 -12.60
N ILE A 80 -11.10 8.55 -11.44
CA ILE A 80 -10.05 9.43 -10.87
C ILE A 80 -8.87 9.56 -11.83
N VAL A 81 -8.33 8.44 -12.32
CA VAL A 81 -7.18 8.45 -13.24
C VAL A 81 -7.52 9.19 -14.54
N ALA A 82 -8.69 8.94 -15.12
CA ALA A 82 -9.14 9.60 -16.34
C ALA A 82 -9.29 11.12 -16.18
N LEU A 83 -9.90 11.57 -15.08
CA LEU A 83 -10.04 12.98 -14.75
C LEU A 83 -8.67 13.66 -14.63
N MET A 84 -7.76 13.06 -13.87
CA MET A 84 -6.42 13.61 -13.62
C MET A 84 -5.60 13.72 -14.91
N ARG A 85 -5.66 12.68 -15.76
CA ARG A 85 -5.02 12.68 -17.09
C ARG A 85 -5.65 13.72 -18.03
N LYS A 86 -6.97 13.88 -18.01
CA LYS A 86 -7.68 14.93 -18.78
C LYS A 86 -7.26 16.34 -18.35
N ARG A 87 -6.88 16.52 -17.09
CA ARG A 87 -6.29 17.76 -16.56
C ARG A 87 -4.79 17.91 -16.89
N GLY A 88 -4.18 16.96 -17.59
CA GLY A 88 -2.77 17.04 -18.01
C GLY A 88 -1.77 16.77 -16.89
N ALA A 89 -2.17 16.14 -15.79
CA ALA A 89 -1.27 15.72 -14.72
C ALA A 89 -0.47 14.46 -15.13
N THR A 90 0.37 14.59 -16.16
CA THR A 90 1.12 13.46 -16.76
C THR A 90 2.38 13.07 -15.98
N ASN A 91 2.74 13.82 -14.95
CA ASN A 91 3.85 13.54 -14.03
C ASN A 91 3.47 12.52 -12.94
N ILE A 92 2.24 12.00 -12.96
CA ILE A 92 1.76 10.98 -12.02
C ILE A 92 2.02 9.58 -12.61
N THR A 93 2.65 8.73 -11.81
CA THR A 93 2.66 7.27 -11.90
C THR A 93 1.56 6.73 -11.00
N TRP A 94 0.56 6.05 -11.57
CA TRP A 94 -0.58 5.52 -10.83
C TRP A 94 -0.29 4.15 -10.25
N ALA A 95 -0.39 4.06 -8.92
CA ALA A 95 -0.18 2.84 -8.17
C ALA A 95 -1.50 2.23 -7.70
N LEU A 96 -1.57 0.91 -7.70
CA LEU A 96 -2.64 0.16 -7.03
C LEU A 96 -2.06 -0.65 -5.88
N HIS A 97 -2.63 -0.47 -4.70
CA HIS A 97 -2.05 -0.93 -3.45
C HIS A 97 -2.97 -1.92 -2.73
N TYR A 98 -2.43 -3.08 -2.43
CA TYR A 98 -3.07 -4.18 -1.73
C TYR A 98 -2.46 -4.37 -0.34
N ASN A 99 -3.18 -4.95 0.60
CA ASN A 99 -2.57 -5.54 1.78
C ASN A 99 -1.88 -6.85 1.39
N GLY A 100 -0.80 -7.23 2.08
CA GLY A 100 -0.07 -8.49 1.86
C GLY A 100 -0.91 -9.74 2.17
N GLU A 101 -2.05 -9.60 2.83
CA GLU A 101 -3.04 -10.64 3.07
C GLU A 101 -4.43 -10.16 2.66
N ASN A 102 -5.32 -11.08 2.28
CA ASN A 102 -6.70 -10.75 1.90
C ASN A 102 -7.63 -10.76 3.12
N PHE A 103 -8.34 -9.66 3.34
CA PHE A 103 -9.40 -9.54 4.36
C PHE A 103 -10.69 -9.00 3.73
N PRO A 104 -11.81 -9.75 3.79
CA PRO A 104 -11.96 -11.07 4.39
C PRO A 104 -11.15 -12.15 3.65
N GLN A 105 -10.85 -13.24 4.36
CA GLN A 105 -10.21 -14.44 3.80
C GLN A 105 -11.20 -15.23 2.93
N ASP A 106 -11.48 -14.72 1.74
CA ASP A 106 -12.37 -15.31 0.74
C ASP A 106 -11.61 -15.45 -0.59
N PRO A 107 -11.70 -16.59 -1.30
CA PRO A 107 -11.01 -16.79 -2.57
C PRO A 107 -11.41 -15.80 -3.68
N ARG A 108 -12.52 -15.08 -3.53
CA ARG A 108 -12.93 -13.99 -4.44
C ARG A 108 -12.25 -12.66 -4.12
N ASN A 109 -11.72 -12.48 -2.91
CA ASN A 109 -11.07 -11.25 -2.45
C ASN A 109 -9.59 -11.21 -2.85
N VAL A 110 -9.31 -11.33 -4.14
CA VAL A 110 -7.93 -11.43 -4.68
C VAL A 110 -7.60 -10.18 -5.51
N PRO A 111 -6.29 -9.85 -5.70
CA PRO A 111 -5.86 -8.71 -6.50
C PRO A 111 -6.55 -8.54 -7.86
N ALA A 112 -6.74 -9.64 -8.60
CA ALA A 112 -7.39 -9.63 -9.91
C ALA A 112 -8.84 -9.11 -9.88
N SER A 113 -9.56 -9.26 -8.75
CA SER A 113 -10.92 -8.77 -8.60
C SER A 113 -10.99 -7.24 -8.66
N TYR A 114 -9.96 -6.57 -8.13
CA TYR A 114 -9.86 -5.11 -8.02
C TYR A 114 -9.00 -4.46 -9.12
N TYR A 115 -8.31 -5.24 -9.95
CA TYR A 115 -7.42 -4.70 -10.98
C TYR A 115 -8.20 -3.99 -12.11
N PRO A 116 -8.06 -2.67 -12.29
CA PRO A 116 -8.88 -1.89 -13.22
C PRO A 116 -8.38 -1.87 -14.66
N GLY A 117 -7.19 -2.44 -14.93
CA GLY A 117 -6.61 -2.58 -16.26
C GLY A 117 -5.24 -1.92 -16.42
N ASP A 118 -4.43 -2.47 -17.33
CA ASP A 118 -3.06 -2.00 -17.61
C ASP A 118 -2.98 -0.57 -18.13
N ASP A 119 -4.08 -0.03 -18.66
CA ASP A 119 -4.15 1.32 -19.21
C ASP A 119 -4.21 2.40 -18.13
N VAL A 120 -4.66 2.06 -16.92
CA VAL A 120 -4.81 3.02 -15.80
C VAL A 120 -3.92 2.73 -14.60
N VAL A 121 -3.29 1.57 -14.52
CA VAL A 121 -2.31 1.22 -13.48
C VAL A 121 -0.91 1.22 -14.09
N ASP A 122 -0.01 1.97 -13.48
CA ASP A 122 1.41 1.93 -13.83
C ASP A 122 2.15 0.92 -12.94
N TRP A 123 1.94 0.96 -11.62
CA TRP A 123 2.62 0.13 -10.62
C TRP A 123 1.61 -0.61 -9.72
N VAL A 124 1.97 -1.79 -9.23
CA VAL A 124 1.21 -2.48 -8.16
C VAL A 124 2.05 -2.54 -6.89
N GLY A 125 1.41 -2.70 -5.75
CA GLY A 125 2.14 -2.80 -4.50
C GLY A 125 1.40 -3.40 -3.34
N ILE A 126 2.16 -3.69 -2.29
CA ILE A 126 1.65 -4.31 -1.07
C ILE A 126 2.11 -3.61 0.20
N SER A 127 1.26 -3.67 1.23
CA SER A 127 1.67 -3.57 2.63
C SER A 127 2.19 -4.91 3.14
N ALA A 128 3.27 -4.92 3.92
CA ALA A 128 3.87 -6.13 4.49
C ALA A 128 4.35 -5.90 5.93
N TYR A 129 3.46 -6.07 6.90
CA TYR A 129 3.74 -5.84 8.30
C TYR A 129 4.03 -7.12 9.09
N GLY A 130 5.02 -7.06 9.99
CA GLY A 130 5.20 -8.05 11.05
C GLY A 130 4.13 -7.89 12.14
N SER A 131 4.51 -8.02 13.41
CA SER A 131 3.62 -7.57 14.49
C SER A 131 3.46 -6.05 14.44
N GLU A 132 2.23 -5.55 14.48
CA GLU A 132 1.92 -4.12 14.44
C GLU A 132 1.71 -3.55 15.85
N ARG A 133 1.31 -4.39 16.80
CA ARG A 133 0.99 -4.00 18.19
C ARG A 133 1.79 -4.82 19.20
N SER A 134 1.93 -4.28 20.40
CA SER A 134 2.63 -4.95 21.50
C SER A 134 1.97 -6.27 21.95
N ASN A 135 0.67 -6.42 21.69
CA ASN A 135 -0.12 -7.60 22.04
C ASN A 135 -0.53 -8.45 20.83
N ASP A 136 0.04 -8.23 19.64
CA ASP A 136 -0.22 -9.13 18.52
C ASP A 136 0.38 -10.50 18.81
N ASP A 137 -0.42 -11.53 18.61
CA ASP A 137 -0.02 -12.93 18.74
C ASP A 137 0.74 -13.41 17.50
N ARG A 138 0.48 -12.76 16.36
CA ARG A 138 1.08 -13.06 15.07
C ARG A 138 2.35 -12.24 14.86
N CYS A 139 3.32 -12.85 14.21
CA CYS A 139 4.46 -12.16 13.62
C CYS A 139 4.82 -12.80 12.28
N PRO A 140 4.05 -12.51 11.21
CA PRO A 140 4.34 -13.06 9.89
C PRO A 140 5.72 -12.59 9.45
N ALA A 141 6.47 -13.48 8.79
CA ALA A 141 7.74 -13.11 8.19
C ALA A 141 7.48 -12.25 6.95
N PHE A 142 8.27 -11.19 6.76
CA PHE A 142 8.21 -10.34 5.56
C PHE A 142 8.19 -11.16 4.27
N ARG A 143 9.09 -12.15 4.16
CA ARG A 143 9.18 -13.05 3.00
C ARG A 143 7.86 -13.74 2.69
N SER A 144 7.19 -14.30 3.69
CA SER A 144 5.95 -15.05 3.50
C SER A 144 4.86 -14.15 2.94
N LEU A 145 4.72 -12.93 3.48
CA LEU A 145 3.74 -11.95 2.98
C LEU A 145 3.95 -11.62 1.49
N VAL A 146 5.21 -11.41 1.10
CA VAL A 146 5.55 -11.12 -0.31
C VAL A 146 5.34 -12.36 -1.19
N GLU A 147 5.85 -13.53 -0.78
CA GLU A 147 5.77 -14.77 -1.57
C GLU A 147 4.33 -15.30 -1.72
N ASP A 148 3.47 -15.08 -0.73
CA ASP A 148 2.06 -15.48 -0.79
C ASP A 148 1.22 -14.55 -1.70
N MET A 149 1.58 -13.27 -1.77
CA MET A 149 0.85 -12.28 -2.57
C MET A 149 1.34 -12.21 -4.03
N LEU A 150 2.62 -12.48 -4.29
CA LEU A 150 3.22 -12.40 -5.63
C LEU A 150 2.46 -13.18 -6.72
N PRO A 151 2.10 -14.47 -6.53
CA PRO A 151 1.34 -15.21 -7.54
C PRO A 151 -0.03 -14.60 -7.84
N GLN A 152 -0.65 -13.98 -6.84
CA GLN A 152 -1.96 -13.34 -7.00
C GLN A 152 -1.84 -12.02 -7.77
N LEU A 153 -0.78 -11.25 -7.52
CA LEU A 153 -0.46 -10.06 -8.31
C LEU A 153 -0.15 -10.43 -9.75
N HIS A 154 0.64 -11.48 -10.00
CA HIS A 154 0.94 -11.94 -11.36
C HIS A 154 -0.29 -12.43 -12.11
N ALA A 155 -1.26 -13.01 -11.41
CA ALA A 155 -2.56 -13.37 -11.99
C ALA A 155 -3.40 -12.13 -12.37
N ALA A 156 -3.24 -11.01 -11.66
CA ALA A 156 -3.88 -9.74 -11.99
C ALA A 156 -3.16 -9.00 -13.13
N THR A 157 -1.83 -8.98 -13.07
CA THR A 157 -0.98 -8.34 -14.09
C THR A 157 0.42 -8.99 -14.12
N PRO A 158 0.87 -9.48 -15.29
CA PRO A 158 2.13 -10.21 -15.40
C PRO A 158 3.37 -9.31 -15.58
N THR A 159 3.20 -7.99 -15.74
CA THR A 159 4.30 -7.11 -16.19
C THR A 159 4.51 -5.84 -15.36
N LYS A 160 3.56 -5.48 -14.49
CA LYS A 160 3.67 -4.24 -13.72
C LYS A 160 4.70 -4.41 -12.61
N PRO A 161 5.58 -3.41 -12.40
CA PRO A 161 6.54 -3.45 -11.31
C PRO A 161 5.82 -3.46 -9.96
N LEU A 162 6.46 -4.10 -8.99
CA LEU A 162 6.02 -4.21 -7.60
C LEU A 162 6.72 -3.15 -6.74
N PHE A 163 5.95 -2.44 -5.92
CA PHE A 163 6.45 -1.59 -4.85
C PHE A 163 5.96 -2.10 -3.50
N ILE A 164 6.83 -2.12 -2.49
CA ILE A 164 6.42 -2.41 -1.10
C ILE A 164 6.02 -1.06 -0.47
N PHE A 165 4.76 -0.67 -0.65
CA PHE A 165 4.29 0.67 -0.28
C PHE A 165 4.37 0.89 1.22
N GLU A 166 4.16 -0.16 1.99
CA GLU A 166 4.30 -0.13 3.42
C GLU A 166 4.95 -1.42 3.90
N PHE A 167 5.92 -1.31 4.80
CA PHE A 167 6.35 -2.43 5.62
C PHE A 167 6.89 -1.93 6.94
N GLY A 168 6.72 -2.74 7.97
CA GLY A 168 6.99 -2.32 9.33
C GLY A 168 6.84 -3.46 10.32
N ILE A 169 7.46 -3.30 11.48
CA ILE A 169 7.22 -4.14 12.65
C ILE A 169 7.40 -3.26 13.88
N THR A 170 6.51 -3.44 14.87
CA THR A 170 6.60 -2.66 16.10
C THR A 170 7.80 -3.07 16.95
N ASN A 171 8.50 -2.09 17.50
CA ASN A 171 9.62 -2.24 18.43
C ASN A 171 9.18 -2.78 19.79
N ASN A 172 7.88 -2.71 20.11
CA ASN A 172 7.37 -2.95 21.45
C ASN A 172 6.59 -4.27 21.61
N ASN A 173 6.77 -5.25 20.73
CA ASN A 173 6.17 -6.59 20.87
C ASN A 173 7.16 -7.57 21.53
N PRO A 174 6.86 -8.09 22.74
CA PRO A 174 7.77 -9.00 23.47
C PRO A 174 7.85 -10.40 22.87
N ARG A 175 6.94 -10.75 21.94
CA ARG A 175 6.88 -12.05 21.26
C ARG A 175 7.52 -12.02 19.88
N CYS A 176 7.75 -10.84 19.32
CA CYS A 176 8.45 -10.69 18.05
C CYS A 176 9.43 -9.53 18.07
N ALA A 177 10.72 -9.87 18.08
CA ALA A 177 11.78 -8.86 18.07
C ALA A 177 11.88 -8.19 16.70
N ALA A 178 11.82 -6.86 16.68
CA ALA A 178 11.88 -6.05 15.46
C ALA A 178 13.22 -6.19 14.72
N ALA A 179 14.35 -6.10 15.43
CA ALA A 179 15.66 -6.07 14.78
C ALA A 179 15.98 -7.32 13.93
N PRO A 180 15.78 -8.57 14.39
CA PRO A 180 15.95 -9.76 13.55
C PRO A 180 15.00 -9.78 12.34
N TRP A 181 13.74 -9.36 12.53
CA TRP A 181 12.75 -9.32 11.45
C TRP A 181 13.16 -8.32 10.37
N VAL A 182 13.60 -7.11 10.74
CA VAL A 182 14.05 -6.06 9.82
C VAL A 182 15.30 -6.51 9.05
N ARG A 183 16.26 -7.18 9.71
CA ARG A 183 17.43 -7.75 9.02
C ARG A 183 17.04 -8.79 7.97
N ALA A 184 16.09 -9.67 8.29
CA ALA A 184 15.60 -10.66 7.35
C ALA A 184 14.85 -10.00 6.17
N ALA A 185 14.00 -9.01 6.44
CA ALA A 185 13.27 -8.27 5.42
C ALA A 185 14.21 -7.60 4.42
N PHE A 186 15.24 -6.88 4.90
CA PHE A 186 16.23 -6.26 4.02
C PHE A 186 17.09 -7.27 3.26
N ALA A 187 17.48 -8.37 3.91
CA ALA A 187 18.22 -9.43 3.24
C ALA A 187 17.42 -9.99 2.04
N ASP A 188 16.11 -10.17 2.20
CA ASP A 188 15.27 -10.62 1.09
C ASP A 188 15.07 -9.53 0.02
N LEU A 189 14.69 -8.31 0.43
CA LEU A 189 14.46 -7.18 -0.49
C LEU A 189 15.66 -6.88 -1.38
N LEU A 190 16.86 -6.91 -0.81
CA LEU A 190 18.08 -6.48 -1.50
C LEU A 190 18.84 -7.65 -2.17
N SER A 191 18.36 -8.89 -2.02
CA SER A 191 19.00 -10.08 -2.62
C SER A 191 18.74 -10.25 -4.11
N GLY A 192 17.79 -9.49 -4.68
CA GLY A 192 17.30 -9.72 -6.05
C GLY A 192 16.35 -10.93 -6.18
N ARG A 193 15.89 -11.51 -5.06
CA ARG A 193 14.91 -12.62 -5.03
C ARG A 193 13.63 -12.30 -5.78
N TRP A 194 13.16 -11.07 -5.71
CA TRP A 194 11.93 -10.61 -6.37
C TRP A 194 12.28 -9.57 -7.44
N PRO A 195 12.53 -10.00 -8.69
CA PRO A 195 13.01 -9.10 -9.75
C PRO A 195 12.00 -8.00 -10.14
N ASP A 196 10.74 -8.20 -9.77
CA ASP A 196 9.67 -7.23 -10.02
C ASP A 196 9.67 -6.09 -8.99
N VAL A 197 10.29 -6.26 -7.82
CA VAL A 197 10.34 -5.24 -6.77
C VAL A 197 11.26 -4.09 -7.22
N ARG A 198 10.70 -2.88 -7.31
CA ARG A 198 11.39 -1.66 -7.75
C ARG A 198 11.55 -0.61 -6.66
N GLY A 199 10.97 -0.82 -5.50
CA GLY A 199 11.18 0.04 -4.34
C GLY A 199 10.37 -0.39 -3.14
N PHE A 200 10.61 0.31 -2.03
CA PHE A 200 9.96 0.08 -0.75
C PHE A 200 9.84 1.39 0.03
N ALA A 201 8.89 1.46 0.96
CA ALA A 201 8.79 2.52 1.94
C ALA A 201 8.51 1.95 3.33
N TRP A 202 9.37 2.30 4.29
CA TRP A 202 9.22 1.89 5.69
C TRP A 202 8.14 2.75 6.38
N TRP A 203 7.30 2.11 7.18
CA TRP A 203 6.32 2.81 8.01
C TRP A 203 6.98 3.46 9.22
N GLN A 204 7.35 4.74 9.08
CA GLN A 204 8.10 5.49 10.08
C GLN A 204 7.17 6.30 11.00
N GLU A 205 6.38 5.62 11.83
CA GLU A 205 5.44 6.29 12.73
C GLU A 205 5.28 5.56 14.08
N ARG A 206 4.89 6.33 15.10
CA ARG A 206 4.28 5.80 16.32
C ARG A 206 2.78 6.08 16.26
N TRP A 207 1.96 5.03 16.18
CA TRP A 207 0.52 5.18 16.10
C TRP A 207 -0.17 4.69 17.36
N ASN A 208 -1.08 5.49 17.89
CA ASN A 208 -1.94 5.07 18.98
C ASN A 208 -3.14 4.30 18.41
N ASN A 209 -3.12 2.97 18.53
CA ASN A 209 -4.18 2.06 18.11
C ASN A 209 -5.40 2.12 19.06
N ASP A 210 -5.97 3.31 19.26
CA ASP A 210 -7.13 3.59 20.11
C ASP A 210 -7.00 3.04 21.56
N GLY A 211 -5.78 3.01 22.12
CA GLY A 211 -5.49 2.51 23.47
C GLY A 211 -3.99 2.32 23.80
N ALA A 212 -3.66 1.74 24.95
CA ALA A 212 -2.26 1.54 25.40
C ALA A 212 -1.42 0.53 24.58
N LEU A 213 -1.94 0.07 23.44
CA LEU A 213 -1.38 -0.95 22.55
C LEU A 213 -0.86 -0.32 21.24
N GLY A 214 -0.25 0.85 21.36
CA GLY A 214 0.28 1.59 20.21
C GLY A 214 1.38 0.84 19.48
N SER A 215 1.48 1.09 18.17
CA SER A 215 2.63 0.68 17.37
C SER A 215 3.77 1.67 17.56
N ASP A 216 4.99 1.17 17.60
CA ASP A 216 6.20 1.98 17.56
C ASP A 216 7.12 1.43 16.47
N MET A 217 7.08 2.03 15.29
CA MET A 217 7.89 1.61 14.15
C MET A 217 8.98 2.64 13.84
N LEU A 218 9.30 3.53 14.78
CA LEU A 218 10.35 4.51 14.60
C LEU A 218 11.72 3.83 14.59
N VAL A 219 12.43 3.90 13.47
CA VAL A 219 13.78 3.30 13.30
C VAL A 219 14.74 3.68 14.41
N GLN A 220 14.70 4.93 14.89
CA GLN A 220 15.61 5.43 15.92
C GLN A 220 15.32 4.93 17.34
N ASP A 221 14.15 4.33 17.57
CA ASP A 221 13.72 3.93 18.92
C ASP A 221 14.18 2.51 19.30
N ASP A 222 14.67 1.72 18.34
CA ASP A 222 15.36 0.44 18.59
C ASP A 222 16.76 0.45 17.95
N VAL A 223 17.79 0.24 18.79
CA VAL A 223 19.20 0.29 18.35
C VAL A 223 19.55 -0.81 17.33
N GLY A 224 18.87 -1.96 17.41
CA GLY A 224 19.05 -3.08 16.51
C GLY A 224 18.40 -2.84 15.14
N VAL A 225 17.22 -2.23 15.12
CA VAL A 225 16.54 -1.76 13.91
C VAL A 225 17.36 -0.66 13.24
N ALA A 226 17.79 0.35 13.99
CA ALA A 226 18.65 1.42 13.46
C ALA A 226 19.95 0.86 12.85
N ALA A 227 20.56 -0.14 13.49
CA ALA A 227 21.73 -0.82 12.95
C ALA A 227 21.40 -1.59 11.66
N ALA A 228 20.28 -2.31 11.61
CA ALA A 228 19.85 -3.04 10.42
C ALA A 228 19.64 -2.11 9.20
N PHE A 229 19.01 -0.95 9.41
CA PHE A 229 18.86 0.07 8.37
C PHE A 229 20.19 0.62 7.87
N ARG A 230 21.11 0.97 8.78
CA ARG A 230 22.45 1.43 8.40
C ARG A 230 23.20 0.37 7.60
N ASP A 231 23.18 -0.88 8.05
CA ASP A 231 23.83 -1.99 7.36
C ASP A 231 23.25 -2.17 5.95
N ALA A 232 21.92 -2.12 5.79
CA ALA A 232 21.24 -2.32 4.53
C ALA A 232 21.47 -1.17 3.52
N LEU A 233 21.41 0.08 3.99
CA LEU A 233 21.41 1.27 3.13
C LEU A 233 22.81 1.88 2.92
N THR A 234 23.79 1.55 3.75
CA THR A 234 25.17 2.07 3.64
C THR A 234 26.23 0.98 3.52
N GLY A 235 25.85 -0.28 3.73
CA GLY A 235 26.73 -1.43 3.58
C GLY A 235 26.89 -1.89 2.14
N SER A 236 27.30 -3.15 1.96
CA SER A 236 27.60 -3.72 0.63
C SER A 236 26.39 -3.81 -0.31
N THR A 237 25.16 -3.74 0.21
CA THR A 237 23.91 -3.74 -0.58
C THR A 237 23.45 -2.34 -0.98
N ALA A 238 24.07 -1.28 -0.46
CA ALA A 238 23.74 0.10 -0.79
C ALA A 238 23.70 0.42 -2.31
N PRO A 239 24.59 -0.15 -3.16
CA PRO A 239 24.52 0.09 -4.60
C PRO A 239 23.22 -0.39 -5.27
N SER A 240 22.44 -1.25 -4.62
CA SER A 240 21.14 -1.71 -5.11
C SER A 240 20.01 -0.71 -4.85
N VAL A 241 20.24 0.33 -4.05
CA VAL A 241 19.26 1.36 -3.71
C VAL A 241 19.59 2.63 -4.47
N VAL A 242 18.69 3.05 -5.35
CA VAL A 242 18.79 4.33 -6.04
C VAL A 242 18.16 5.44 -5.20
N ASP A 243 18.79 6.61 -5.16
CA ASP A 243 18.31 7.81 -4.46
C ASP A 243 17.44 8.72 -5.35
N VAL A 244 17.28 8.36 -6.62
CA VAL A 244 16.39 8.98 -7.59
C VAL A 244 15.22 8.06 -7.90
N PRO A 245 13.97 8.56 -7.91
CA PRO A 245 12.80 7.75 -8.25
C PRO A 245 12.95 7.11 -9.63
N LEU A 246 12.60 5.82 -9.73
CA LEU A 246 12.41 5.17 -11.02
C LEU A 246 11.11 5.71 -11.61
N LEU A 247 11.20 6.50 -12.67
CA LEU A 247 10.05 7.15 -13.29
C LEU A 247 9.83 6.58 -14.69
N ARG A 248 8.65 6.00 -14.89
CA ARG A 248 8.18 5.27 -16.09
C ARG A 248 9.07 4.11 -16.51
#